data_AF-A0A4Y9XQB2-F1
#
_entry.id   AF-A0A4Y9XQB2-F1
#
_cell.length_a   1.000
_cell.length_b   1.000
_cell.length_c   1.000
_cell.angle_alpha   90.00
_cell.angle_beta   90.00
_cell.angle_gamma   90.00
#
_symmetry.space_group_name_H-M   'P 1'
#
loop_
_entity.id
_entity.type
_entity.pdbx_description
1 polymer ?
#
loop_
_entity_poly.entity_id
_entity_poly.type
_entity_poly.pdbx_seq_one_letter_code
_entity_poly.pdbx_strand_id
1 'polypeptide(L)'
;MAKGKSANPADAFRKAQRKKELKKNKAGRSKARDFALVKKDTFELEDEITALSSNPSPSDAEKHRLKELQTELEKINKKKEEYVAEHPEQRRLVYRGRRTAKEKEDEEKEEIDAAPKTRKLFDKNGIPLHPERSIYYDPVMNPFGVPPPGMPYIERALLPSEQEEVADGEDDDDDIAMPEGPPPGADGMDENEDSDDDIPMPEGPPPPKPGEQPVPPLPATHPFLPH
;
A
#
# COMPACT_ATOMS: atom_id res chain seq x y z
N MET A 1 52.68 -1.20 -9.11
CA MET A 1 52.84 -2.63 -8.77
C MET A 1 52.25 -2.89 -7.38
N ALA A 2 51.73 -4.11 -7.17
CA ALA A 2 51.42 -4.76 -5.89
C ALA A 2 50.50 -4.01 -4.89
N LYS A 3 49.20 -4.30 -4.84
CA LYS A 3 48.60 -5.46 -4.13
C LYS A 3 48.78 -5.41 -2.60
N GLY A 4 48.36 -4.30 -1.98
CA GLY A 4 48.05 -4.26 -0.56
C GLY A 4 46.76 -5.04 -0.28
N LYS A 5 46.87 -6.37 -0.08
CA LYS A 5 45.80 -7.10 0.62
C LYS A 5 45.73 -6.49 2.01
N SER A 6 44.63 -5.84 2.36
CA SER A 6 44.25 -5.71 3.75
C SER A 6 43.98 -7.13 4.26
N ALA A 7 45.05 -7.79 4.71
CA ALA A 7 45.06 -9.13 5.29
C ALA A 7 44.49 -9.10 6.72
N ASN A 8 43.44 -8.31 6.93
CA ASN A 8 42.64 -8.36 8.14
C ASN A 8 41.50 -9.34 7.87
N PRO A 9 41.50 -10.53 8.52
CA PRO A 9 40.42 -11.49 8.36
C PRO A 9 39.05 -10.89 8.69
N ALA A 10 38.98 -9.92 9.60
CA ALA A 10 37.75 -9.19 9.93
C ALA A 10 37.23 -8.37 8.74
N ASP A 11 38.11 -7.66 8.01
CA ASP A 11 37.68 -6.86 6.86
C ASP A 11 37.34 -7.72 5.65
N ALA A 12 37.99 -8.87 5.49
CA ALA A 12 37.60 -9.86 4.49
C ALA A 12 36.19 -10.41 4.78
N PHE A 13 35.88 -10.68 6.06
CA PHE A 13 34.55 -11.14 6.49
C PHE A 13 33.47 -10.06 6.29
N ARG A 14 33.72 -8.80 6.69
CA ARG A 14 32.80 -7.68 6.44
C ARG A 14 32.56 -7.46 4.95
N LYS A 15 33.60 -7.48 4.12
CA LYS A 15 33.47 -7.38 2.65
C LYS A 15 32.70 -8.55 2.06
N ALA A 16 32.89 -9.77 2.59
CA ALA A 16 32.12 -10.94 2.17
C ALA A 16 30.64 -10.84 2.57
N GLN A 17 30.34 -10.36 3.78
CA GLN A 17 28.97 -10.09 4.23
C GLN A 17 28.29 -9.02 3.37
N ARG A 18 28.91 -7.86 3.17
CA ARG A 18 28.39 -6.81 2.27
C ARG A 18 28.14 -7.35 0.86
N LYS A 19 29.05 -8.17 0.32
CA LYS A 19 28.85 -8.81 -0.99
C LYS A 19 27.67 -9.78 -1.00
N LYS A 20 27.46 -10.54 0.08
CA LYS A 20 26.32 -11.46 0.25
C LYS A 20 25.00 -10.68 0.32
N GLU A 21 24.96 -9.59 1.08
CA GLU A 21 23.81 -8.69 1.19
C GLU A 21 23.49 -8.01 -0.14
N LEU A 22 24.50 -7.43 -0.82
CA LEU A 22 24.32 -6.82 -2.14
C LEU A 22 23.77 -7.82 -3.17
N LYS A 23 24.23 -9.08 -3.12
CA LYS A 23 23.67 -10.15 -3.96
C LYS A 23 22.22 -10.46 -3.59
N LYS A 24 21.88 -10.55 -2.30
CA LYS A 24 20.50 -10.75 -1.83
C LYS A 24 19.59 -9.62 -2.29
N ASN A 25 20.02 -8.37 -2.17
CA ASN A 25 19.26 -7.19 -2.60
C ASN A 25 19.10 -7.15 -4.14
N LYS A 26 20.13 -7.54 -4.89
CA LYS A 26 20.02 -7.64 -6.35
C LYS A 26 19.03 -8.73 -6.78
N ALA A 27 19.05 -9.89 -6.11
CA ALA A 27 18.10 -10.97 -6.34
C ALA A 27 16.67 -10.59 -5.92
N GLY A 28 16.49 -9.88 -4.79
CA GLY A 28 15.20 -9.35 -4.37
C GLY A 28 14.63 -8.37 -5.41
N ARG A 29 15.47 -7.45 -5.90
CA ARG A 29 15.07 -6.52 -6.98
C ARG A 29 14.77 -7.20 -8.31
N SER A 30 15.46 -8.29 -8.67
CA SER A 30 15.09 -9.04 -9.89
C SER A 30 13.75 -9.74 -9.71
N LYS A 31 13.54 -10.43 -8.59
CA LYS A 31 12.26 -11.08 -8.27
C LYS A 31 11.09 -10.11 -8.25
N ALA A 32 11.26 -8.93 -7.64
CA ALA A 32 10.22 -7.90 -7.62
C ALA A 32 9.89 -7.38 -9.04
N ARG A 33 10.90 -7.19 -9.90
CA ARG A 33 10.69 -6.80 -11.31
C ARG A 33 10.00 -7.90 -12.11
N ASP A 34 10.42 -9.15 -11.92
CA ASP A 34 9.78 -10.31 -12.57
C ASP A 34 8.32 -10.44 -12.11
N PHE A 35 8.03 -10.27 -10.83
CA PHE A 35 6.67 -10.30 -10.29
C PHE A 35 5.81 -9.14 -10.79
N ALA A 36 6.38 -7.93 -10.91
CA ALA A 36 5.68 -6.79 -11.52
C ALA A 36 5.35 -7.06 -13.00
N LEU A 37 6.25 -7.74 -13.73
CA LEU A 37 6.03 -8.15 -15.11
C LEU A 37 4.91 -9.21 -15.23
N VAL A 38 4.88 -10.17 -14.30
CA VAL A 38 3.82 -11.19 -14.21
C VAL A 38 2.44 -10.55 -13.95
N LYS A 39 2.40 -9.45 -13.19
CA LYS A 39 1.16 -8.70 -12.91
C LYS A 39 0.75 -7.73 -14.02
N LYS A 40 1.58 -7.51 -15.05
CA LYS A 40 1.26 -6.56 -16.12
C LYS A 40 0.08 -7.09 -16.96
N ASP A 41 -0.92 -6.24 -17.17
CA ASP A 41 -2.05 -6.56 -18.05
C ASP A 41 -1.60 -6.54 -19.52
N THR A 42 -1.95 -7.59 -20.27
CA THR A 42 -1.58 -7.75 -21.69
C THR A 42 -2.68 -7.29 -22.65
N PHE A 43 -3.86 -6.93 -22.14
CA PHE A 43 -5.02 -6.56 -22.94
C PHE A 43 -4.76 -5.40 -23.90
N GLU A 44 -4.03 -4.36 -23.47
CA GLU A 44 -3.70 -3.23 -24.34
C GLU A 44 -2.76 -3.64 -25.48
N LEU A 45 -1.81 -4.54 -25.20
CA LEU A 45 -0.89 -5.09 -26.21
C LEU A 45 -1.65 -5.97 -27.21
N GLU A 46 -2.56 -6.81 -26.72
CA GLU A 46 -3.42 -7.66 -27.55
C GLU A 46 -4.34 -6.82 -28.45
N ASP A 47 -5.02 -5.82 -27.88
CA ASP A 47 -5.90 -4.91 -28.63
C ASP A 47 -5.11 -4.18 -29.73
N GLU A 48 -3.92 -3.68 -29.42
CA GLU A 48 -3.08 -3.01 -30.42
C GLU A 48 -2.58 -3.98 -31.52
N ILE A 49 -2.19 -5.21 -31.15
CA ILE A 49 -1.83 -6.25 -32.14
C ILE A 49 -3.03 -6.56 -33.03
N THR A 50 -4.23 -6.70 -32.49
CA THR A 50 -5.43 -6.97 -33.28
C THR A 50 -5.76 -5.80 -34.22
N ALA A 51 -5.64 -4.55 -33.74
CA ALA A 51 -5.86 -3.37 -34.56
C ALA A 51 -4.85 -3.27 -35.73
N LEU A 52 -3.56 -3.47 -35.45
CA LEU A 52 -2.50 -3.40 -36.46
C LEU A 52 -2.52 -4.58 -37.43
N SER A 53 -2.88 -5.79 -36.96
CA SER A 53 -2.99 -6.98 -37.81
C SER A 53 -4.26 -7.00 -38.66
N SER A 54 -5.33 -6.30 -38.23
CA SER A 54 -6.56 -6.14 -39.02
C SER A 54 -6.40 -5.16 -40.18
N ASN A 55 -5.34 -4.35 -40.20
CA ASN A 55 -5.07 -3.42 -41.28
C ASN A 55 -4.48 -4.18 -42.50
N PRO A 56 -5.17 -4.24 -43.66
CA PRO A 56 -4.76 -5.09 -44.79
C PRO A 56 -3.53 -4.59 -45.55
N SER A 57 -3.12 -3.34 -45.34
CA SER A 57 -1.92 -2.75 -45.95
C SER A 57 -1.10 -1.99 -44.92
N PRO A 58 -0.45 -2.69 -43.97
CA PRO A 58 0.29 -2.03 -42.92
C PRO A 58 1.57 -1.38 -43.47
N SER A 59 1.89 -0.19 -42.99
CA SER A 59 3.15 0.48 -43.28
C SER A 59 4.34 -0.29 -42.69
N ASP A 60 5.55 -0.05 -43.16
CA ASP A 60 6.73 -0.74 -42.63
C ASP A 60 7.00 -0.41 -41.15
N ALA A 61 6.60 0.79 -40.70
CA ALA A 61 6.62 1.17 -39.30
C ALA A 61 5.61 0.36 -38.47
N GLU A 62 4.39 0.14 -38.98
CA GLU A 62 3.37 -0.67 -38.33
C GLU A 62 3.79 -2.14 -38.24
N LYS A 63 4.45 -2.68 -39.28
CA LYS A 63 5.02 -4.03 -39.25
C LYS A 63 6.13 -4.16 -38.20
N HIS A 64 6.96 -3.13 -38.03
CA HIS A 64 7.99 -3.12 -36.99
C HIS A 64 7.34 -3.12 -35.61
N ARG A 65 6.39 -2.22 -35.37
CA ARG A 65 5.66 -2.12 -34.11
C ARG A 65 4.91 -3.41 -33.77
N LEU A 66 4.28 -4.03 -34.77
CA LEU A 66 3.61 -5.32 -34.61
C LEU A 66 4.59 -6.40 -34.12
N LYS A 67 5.79 -6.48 -34.71
CA LYS A 67 6.83 -7.43 -34.25
C LYS A 67 7.29 -7.12 -32.82
N GLU A 68 7.49 -5.85 -32.48
CA GLU A 68 7.88 -5.45 -31.13
C GLU A 68 6.82 -5.87 -30.10
N LEU A 69 5.55 -5.53 -30.35
CA LEU A 69 4.43 -5.88 -29.48
C LEU A 69 4.26 -7.39 -29.33
N GLN A 70 4.40 -8.16 -30.42
CA GLN A 70 4.38 -9.62 -30.37
C GLN A 70 5.52 -10.17 -29.49
N THR A 71 6.75 -9.70 -29.68
CA THR A 71 7.87 -10.16 -28.86
C THR A 71 7.76 -9.74 -27.40
N GLU A 72 7.11 -8.61 -27.09
CA GLU A 72 6.83 -8.20 -25.71
C GLU A 72 5.75 -9.09 -25.07
N LEU A 73 4.67 -9.35 -25.79
CA LEU A 73 3.59 -10.24 -25.35
C LEU A 73 4.11 -11.65 -25.07
N GLU A 74 4.94 -12.21 -25.96
CA GLU A 74 5.57 -13.52 -25.78
C GLU A 74 6.45 -13.56 -24.52
N LYS A 75 7.23 -12.50 -24.26
CA LYS A 75 8.07 -12.41 -23.05
C LYS A 75 7.24 -12.37 -21.78
N ILE A 76 6.15 -11.60 -21.78
CA ILE A 76 5.24 -11.51 -20.62
C ILE A 76 4.55 -12.85 -20.40
N ASN A 77 4.00 -13.47 -21.45
CA ASN A 77 3.29 -14.74 -21.34
C ASN A 77 4.21 -15.86 -20.86
N LYS A 78 5.44 -15.94 -21.35
CA LYS A 78 6.43 -16.91 -20.85
C LYS A 78 6.66 -16.76 -19.34
N LYS A 79 6.79 -15.52 -18.86
CA LYS A 79 6.99 -15.24 -17.42
C LYS A 79 5.74 -15.56 -16.60
N LYS A 80 4.55 -15.28 -17.14
CA LYS A 80 3.26 -15.64 -16.53
C LYS A 80 3.10 -17.16 -16.42
N GLU A 81 3.44 -17.91 -17.46
CA GLU A 81 3.39 -19.37 -17.49
C GLU A 81 4.38 -20.00 -16.52
N GLU A 82 5.64 -19.53 -16.50
CA GLU A 82 6.65 -19.96 -15.53
C GLU A 82 6.15 -19.73 -14.09
N TYR A 83 5.57 -18.55 -13.82
CA TYR A 83 5.04 -18.24 -12.49
C TYR A 83 3.85 -19.11 -12.08
N VAL A 84 2.91 -19.36 -13.00
CA VAL A 84 1.73 -20.20 -12.74
C VAL A 84 2.10 -21.67 -12.61
N ALA A 85 3.13 -22.13 -13.32
CA ALA A 85 3.67 -23.47 -13.13
C ALA A 85 4.30 -23.66 -11.73
N GLU A 86 4.97 -22.63 -11.21
CA GLU A 86 5.52 -22.64 -9.84
C GLU A 86 4.45 -22.39 -8.76
N HIS A 87 3.40 -21.61 -9.07
CA HIS A 87 2.35 -21.17 -8.13
C HIS A 87 0.94 -21.34 -8.74
N PRO A 88 0.44 -22.58 -8.88
CA PRO A 88 -0.85 -22.84 -9.52
C PRO A 88 -2.03 -22.16 -8.79
N GLU A 89 -1.95 -22.01 -7.48
CA GLU A 89 -2.95 -21.31 -6.65
C GLU A 89 -3.08 -19.82 -7.01
N GLN A 90 -2.00 -19.21 -7.49
CA GLN A 90 -1.95 -17.79 -7.81
C GLN A 90 -2.30 -17.51 -9.27
N ARG A 91 -2.79 -18.50 -10.01
CA ARG A 91 -3.20 -18.34 -11.42
C ARG A 91 -4.19 -17.19 -11.62
N ARG A 92 -5.14 -17.01 -10.69
CA ARG A 92 -6.13 -15.91 -10.72
C ARG A 92 -5.50 -14.53 -10.59
N LEU A 93 -4.37 -14.42 -9.88
CA LEU A 93 -3.63 -13.18 -9.71
C LEU A 93 -2.91 -12.77 -11.01
N VAL A 94 -2.46 -13.76 -11.78
CA VAL A 94 -1.70 -13.57 -13.03
C VAL A 94 -2.62 -13.35 -14.24
N TYR A 95 -3.66 -14.17 -14.35
CA TYR A 95 -4.66 -14.11 -15.41
C TYR A 95 -5.93 -13.51 -14.86
N ARG A 96 -5.86 -12.21 -14.60
CA ARG A 96 -7.02 -11.46 -14.18
C ARG A 96 -7.95 -11.26 -15.37
N GLY A 97 -9.23 -11.57 -15.19
CA GLY A 97 -10.24 -11.27 -16.19
C GLY A 97 -10.28 -9.76 -16.47
N ARG A 98 -10.55 -9.39 -17.71
CA ARG A 98 -10.78 -7.98 -18.08
C ARG A 98 -11.94 -7.46 -17.25
N ARG A 99 -11.67 -6.60 -16.26
CA ARG A 99 -12.73 -5.94 -15.49
C ARG A 99 -13.58 -5.14 -16.47
N THR A 100 -14.89 -5.32 -16.38
CA THR A 100 -15.80 -4.49 -17.15
C THR A 100 -15.82 -3.07 -16.58
N ALA A 101 -16.15 -2.06 -17.39
CA ALA A 101 -16.23 -0.67 -16.91
C ALA A 101 -17.20 -0.53 -15.72
N LYS A 102 -18.23 -1.38 -15.68
CA LYS A 102 -19.19 -1.45 -14.58
C LYS A 102 -18.55 -1.89 -13.26
N GLU A 103 -17.70 -2.92 -13.28
CA GLU A 103 -16.98 -3.39 -12.09
C GLU A 103 -15.96 -2.37 -11.59
N LYS A 104 -15.35 -1.57 -12.47
CA LYS A 104 -14.47 -0.46 -12.06
C LYS A 104 -15.25 0.67 -11.39
N GLU A 105 -16.42 1.03 -11.92
CA GLU A 105 -17.28 2.05 -11.31
C GLU A 105 -17.84 1.60 -9.95
N ASP A 106 -18.18 0.31 -9.79
CA ASP A 106 -18.69 -0.22 -8.53
C ASP A 106 -17.58 -0.27 -7.45
N GLU A 107 -16.34 -0.63 -7.82
CA GLU A 107 -15.19 -0.66 -6.90
C GLU A 107 -14.68 0.75 -6.52
N GLU A 108 -14.71 1.71 -7.47
CA GLU A 108 -14.45 3.13 -7.15
C GLU A 108 -15.53 3.71 -6.23
N LYS A 109 -16.80 3.28 -6.37
CA LYS A 109 -17.86 3.67 -5.42
C LYS A 109 -17.64 3.04 -4.04
N GLU A 110 -17.23 1.78 -3.96
CA GLU A 110 -16.91 1.12 -2.70
C GLU A 110 -15.68 1.73 -2.01
N GLU A 111 -14.67 2.20 -2.75
CA GLU A 111 -13.51 2.93 -2.19
C GLU A 111 -13.88 4.33 -1.68
N ILE A 112 -14.87 5.00 -2.30
CA ILE A 112 -15.37 6.31 -1.86
C ILE A 112 -16.31 6.17 -0.64
N ASP A 113 -17.04 5.05 -0.54
CA ASP A 113 -17.91 4.72 0.60
C ASP A 113 -17.16 4.03 1.76
N ALA A 114 -15.83 3.90 1.69
CA ALA A 114 -14.96 3.55 2.82
C ALA A 114 -14.83 4.69 3.86
N ALA A 115 -15.90 5.46 4.06
CA ALA A 115 -16.09 6.22 5.29
C ALA A 115 -16.02 5.23 6.47
N PRO A 116 -15.49 5.63 7.64
CA PRO A 116 -15.47 4.75 8.81
C PRO A 116 -16.90 4.27 9.03
N LYS A 117 -17.13 2.95 8.91
CA LYS A 117 -18.43 2.33 9.18
C LYS A 117 -18.84 2.78 10.58
N THR A 118 -19.67 3.82 10.65
CA THR A 118 -20.17 4.32 11.93
C THR A 118 -21.00 3.18 12.48
N ARG A 119 -20.51 2.55 13.56
CA ARG A 119 -21.23 1.47 14.22
C ARG A 119 -22.66 1.94 14.48
N LYS A 120 -23.64 1.08 14.23
CA LYS A 120 -25.04 1.37 14.58
C LYS A 120 -25.15 1.40 16.09
N LEU A 121 -25.03 2.60 16.68
CA LEU A 121 -25.05 2.79 18.14
C LEU A 121 -26.46 2.63 18.72
N PHE A 122 -27.50 2.86 17.91
CA PHE A 122 -28.90 2.85 18.35
C PHE A 122 -29.76 1.91 17.51
N ASP A 123 -30.72 1.29 18.17
CA ASP A 123 -31.83 0.59 17.54
C ASP A 123 -32.76 1.55 16.80
N LYS A 124 -33.64 0.99 15.97
CA LYS A 124 -34.75 1.72 15.32
C LYS A 124 -35.66 2.48 16.29
N ASN A 125 -35.62 2.13 17.58
CA ASN A 125 -36.40 2.78 18.65
C ASN A 125 -35.62 3.92 19.34
N GLY A 126 -34.40 4.23 18.90
CA GLY A 126 -33.55 5.26 19.51
C GLY A 126 -32.91 4.84 20.84
N ILE A 127 -32.90 3.55 21.15
CA ILE A 127 -32.28 2.97 22.35
C ILE A 127 -30.89 2.46 21.98
N PRO A 128 -29.84 2.71 22.80
CA PRO A 128 -28.52 2.14 22.58
C PRO A 128 -28.56 0.60 22.43
N LEU A 129 -27.88 0.07 21.41
CA LEU A 129 -27.84 -1.37 21.11
C LEU A 129 -27.26 -2.19 22.28
N HIS A 130 -26.27 -1.61 22.95
CA HIS A 130 -25.64 -2.16 24.15
C HIS A 130 -25.83 -1.18 25.30
N PRO A 131 -26.96 -1.25 26.03
CA PRO A 131 -27.22 -0.40 27.18
C PRO A 131 -26.05 -0.40 28.16
N GLU A 132 -25.48 -1.58 28.45
CA GLU A 132 -24.37 -1.75 29.39
C GLU A 132 -23.09 -1.00 29.01
N ARG A 133 -22.90 -0.71 27.72
CA ARG A 133 -21.75 0.08 27.24
C ARG A 133 -21.95 1.57 27.46
N SER A 134 -23.17 2.04 27.66
CA SER A 134 -23.42 3.46 27.93
C SER A 134 -22.84 3.88 29.27
N ILE A 135 -22.19 5.04 29.32
CA ILE A 135 -21.78 5.67 30.60
C ILE A 135 -23.00 5.97 31.49
N TYR A 136 -24.18 6.12 30.89
CA TYR A 136 -25.41 6.46 31.59
C TYR A 136 -26.19 5.23 32.07
N TYR A 137 -25.68 4.02 31.84
CA TYR A 137 -26.37 2.79 32.24
C TYR A 137 -26.34 2.57 33.75
N ASP A 138 -27.53 2.36 34.29
CA ASP A 138 -27.74 1.91 35.67
C ASP A 138 -28.84 0.83 35.63
N PRO A 139 -28.57 -0.40 36.10
CA PRO A 139 -29.54 -1.51 36.04
C PRO A 139 -30.89 -1.21 36.68
N VAL A 140 -30.95 -0.28 37.63
CA VAL A 140 -32.16 0.07 38.38
C VAL A 140 -32.74 1.40 37.93
N MET A 141 -31.89 2.42 37.74
CA MET A 141 -32.36 3.79 37.45
C MET A 141 -32.43 4.12 35.96
N ASN A 142 -31.61 3.47 35.11
CA ASN A 142 -31.57 3.70 33.65
C ASN A 142 -31.15 2.43 32.90
N PRO A 143 -32.02 1.41 32.81
CA PRO A 143 -31.67 0.10 32.25
C PRO A 143 -31.45 0.14 30.72
N PHE A 144 -31.84 1.23 30.06
CA PHE A 144 -31.68 1.40 28.63
C PHE A 144 -30.40 2.15 28.26
N GLY A 145 -29.64 2.66 29.24
CA GLY A 145 -28.41 3.42 28.99
C GLY A 145 -28.63 4.70 28.16
N VAL A 146 -29.87 5.20 28.10
CA VAL A 146 -30.20 6.39 27.30
C VAL A 146 -29.59 7.62 27.98
N PRO A 147 -28.90 8.51 27.24
CA PRO A 147 -28.36 9.71 27.84
C PRO A 147 -29.50 10.62 28.34
N PRO A 148 -29.33 11.31 29.48
CA PRO A 148 -30.26 12.35 29.90
C PRO A 148 -30.47 13.40 28.79
N PRO A 149 -31.65 14.04 28.72
CA PRO A 149 -31.92 15.07 27.71
C PRO A 149 -30.86 16.18 27.72
N GLY A 150 -30.26 16.45 26.56
CA GLY A 150 -29.22 17.46 26.38
C GLY A 150 -27.78 16.96 26.53
N MET A 151 -27.57 15.72 26.96
CA MET A 151 -26.25 15.06 26.96
C MET A 151 -26.09 14.14 25.74
N PRO A 152 -24.91 14.08 25.10
CA PRO A 152 -24.67 13.13 24.03
C PRO A 152 -24.51 11.72 24.60
N TYR A 153 -24.84 10.71 23.78
CA TYR A 153 -24.53 9.31 24.09
C TYR A 153 -23.02 9.08 24.02
N ILE A 154 -22.48 8.42 25.04
CA ILE A 154 -21.05 8.14 25.17
C ILE A 154 -20.92 6.71 25.71
N GLU A 155 -20.07 5.91 25.07
CA GLU A 155 -19.76 4.55 25.50
C GLU A 155 -18.53 4.51 26.41
N ARG A 156 -18.54 3.59 27.38
CA ARG A 156 -17.37 3.22 28.18
C ARG A 156 -16.31 2.58 27.29
N ALA A 157 -15.04 2.73 27.64
CA ALA A 157 -13.98 1.99 26.97
C ALA A 157 -14.23 0.48 27.08
N LEU A 158 -14.03 -0.26 25.99
CA LEU A 158 -14.26 -1.70 25.98
C LEU A 158 -13.36 -2.37 27.03
N LEU A 159 -13.96 -3.17 27.91
CA LEU A 159 -13.22 -4.06 28.78
C LEU A 159 -12.58 -5.18 27.95
N PRO A 160 -11.41 -5.72 28.35
CA PRO A 160 -10.75 -6.81 27.62
C PRO A 160 -11.63 -8.02 27.34
N SER A 161 -12.57 -8.34 28.25
CA SER A 161 -13.55 -9.42 28.07
C SER A 161 -14.66 -9.09 27.06
N GLU A 162 -14.97 -7.81 26.87
CA GLU A 162 -16.02 -7.36 25.93
C GLU A 162 -15.46 -7.05 24.54
N GLN A 163 -14.14 -6.95 24.40
CA GLN A 163 -13.45 -6.77 23.12
C GLN A 163 -13.61 -7.99 22.20
N GLU A 164 -13.70 -9.19 22.77
CA GLU A 164 -13.90 -10.44 22.04
C GLU A 164 -15.34 -10.55 21.49
N GLU A 165 -16.36 -10.19 22.27
CA GLU A 165 -17.77 -10.31 21.83
C GLU A 165 -18.17 -9.40 20.66
N VAL A 166 -17.46 -8.29 20.44
CA VAL A 166 -17.73 -7.40 19.30
C VAL A 166 -17.00 -7.80 18.03
N ALA A 167 -16.08 -8.77 18.12
CA ALA A 167 -15.47 -9.43 16.98
C ALA A 167 -16.30 -10.65 16.51
N ASP A 168 -17.15 -11.20 17.38
CA ASP A 168 -17.86 -12.47 17.16
C ASP A 168 -19.28 -12.32 16.56
N GLY A 169 -19.70 -11.08 16.26
CA GLY A 169 -21.07 -10.78 15.82
C GLY A 169 -21.30 -10.68 14.31
N GLU A 170 -20.25 -10.47 13.51
CA GLU A 170 -20.34 -10.36 12.04
C GLU A 170 -18.97 -10.72 11.41
N ASP A 171 -18.62 -12.00 11.37
CA ASP A 171 -17.84 -12.64 10.30
C ASP A 171 -17.74 -14.16 10.56
N ASP A 172 -18.71 -14.90 10.04
CA ASP A 172 -18.45 -16.27 9.58
C ASP A 172 -17.51 -16.14 8.37
N ASP A 173 -16.20 -16.23 8.58
CA ASP A 173 -15.23 -16.90 7.68
C ASP A 173 -13.79 -16.66 8.15
N ASP A 174 -13.01 -17.75 8.11
CA ASP A 174 -11.54 -17.86 8.25
C ASP A 174 -10.91 -17.92 9.66
N ASP A 175 -10.95 -19.15 10.16
CA ASP A 175 -10.02 -19.80 11.08
C ASP A 175 -8.55 -19.78 10.56
N ILE A 176 -7.97 -18.58 10.40
CA ILE A 176 -6.53 -18.38 10.26
C ILE A 176 -5.93 -18.34 11.67
N ALA A 177 -5.38 -19.47 12.10
CA ALA A 177 -4.52 -19.52 13.27
C ALA A 177 -3.33 -18.57 13.06
N MET A 178 -3.34 -17.42 13.73
CA MET A 178 -2.17 -16.55 13.77
C MET A 178 -1.00 -17.33 14.39
N PRO A 179 0.19 -17.37 13.76
CA PRO A 179 1.35 -17.94 14.42
C PRO A 179 1.68 -17.12 15.67
N GLU A 180 1.97 -17.82 16.77
CA GLU A 180 2.36 -17.23 18.05
C GLU A 180 3.53 -16.25 17.82
N GLY A 181 3.24 -14.95 17.93
CA GLY A 181 4.23 -13.90 17.79
C GLY A 181 5.24 -13.98 18.94
N PRO A 182 6.54 -13.77 18.67
CA PRO A 182 7.54 -13.76 19.74
C PRO A 182 7.17 -12.71 20.80
N PRO A 183 7.30 -13.05 22.10
CA PRO A 183 6.83 -12.20 23.19
C PRO A 183 7.50 -10.82 23.15
N PRO A 184 6.75 -9.72 23.34
CA PRO A 184 7.31 -8.40 23.39
C PRO A 184 8.03 -8.20 24.73
N GLY A 185 9.36 -8.20 24.68
CA GLY A 185 10.20 -7.57 25.71
C GLY A 185 11.12 -8.52 26.46
N ALA A 186 12.36 -8.60 25.99
CA ALA A 186 13.56 -8.63 26.82
C ALA A 186 14.77 -8.38 25.90
N ASP A 187 15.15 -7.12 25.76
CA ASP A 187 16.54 -6.65 25.62
C ASP A 187 16.50 -5.12 25.46
N GLY A 188 16.38 -4.46 26.62
CA GLY A 188 16.68 -3.05 26.74
C GLY A 188 18.19 -2.86 26.89
N MET A 189 18.66 -1.78 26.26
CA MET A 189 19.92 -1.06 26.49
C MET A 189 21.23 -1.73 26.04
N ASP A 190 21.73 -1.25 24.89
CA ASP A 190 23.12 -0.79 24.81
C ASP A 190 23.13 0.51 24.01
N GLU A 191 23.41 1.59 24.74
CA GLU A 191 23.74 2.91 24.24
C GLU A 191 25.07 2.85 23.49
N ASN A 192 25.06 3.07 22.17
CA ASN A 192 26.24 3.60 21.49
C ASN A 192 25.79 4.56 20.38
N GLU A 193 25.59 5.80 20.80
CA GLU A 193 25.85 6.98 19.98
C GLU A 193 27.33 6.97 19.59
N ASP A 194 27.66 6.55 18.36
CA ASP A 194 28.74 7.18 17.58
C ASP A 194 28.75 6.64 16.14
N SER A 195 28.35 7.45 15.17
CA SER A 195 28.99 7.59 13.85
C SER A 195 28.11 8.47 12.96
N ASP A 196 28.24 9.78 13.14
CA ASP A 196 28.09 10.75 12.06
C ASP A 196 29.08 10.43 10.91
N ASP A 197 28.75 10.95 9.72
CA ASP A 197 29.66 11.23 8.59
C ASP A 197 30.20 10.09 7.70
N ASP A 198 29.36 9.42 6.89
CA ASP A 198 29.80 9.03 5.52
C ASP A 198 28.69 8.67 4.50
N ILE A 199 27.53 9.35 4.52
CA ILE A 199 26.66 9.39 3.34
C ILE A 199 26.90 10.76 2.70
N PRO A 200 27.51 10.85 1.49
CA PRO A 200 27.64 12.14 0.82
C PRO A 200 26.23 12.63 0.50
N MET A 201 25.75 13.58 1.30
CA MET A 201 24.54 14.33 1.00
C MET A 201 24.78 15.07 -0.32
N PRO A 202 23.79 15.07 -1.25
CA PRO A 202 23.89 15.93 -2.43
C PRO A 202 24.05 17.38 -1.97
N GLU A 203 24.89 18.15 -2.65
CA GLU A 203 25.04 19.58 -2.39
C GLU A 203 23.65 20.24 -2.48
N GLY A 204 23.14 20.67 -1.33
CA GLY A 204 21.88 21.39 -1.24
C GLY A 204 21.99 22.73 -1.97
N PRO A 205 20.86 23.28 -2.47
CA PRO A 205 20.87 24.61 -3.07
C PRO A 205 21.47 25.62 -2.08
N PRO A 206 22.29 26.57 -2.56
CA PRO A 206 23.01 27.49 -1.69
C PRO A 206 22.03 28.24 -0.79
N PRO A 207 22.35 28.43 0.51
CA PRO A 207 21.49 29.18 1.41
C PRO A 207 21.28 30.59 0.86
N PRO A 208 20.04 31.13 0.93
CA PRO A 208 19.76 32.47 0.48
C PRO A 208 20.62 33.46 1.27
N LYS A 209 21.21 34.42 0.55
CA LYS A 209 22.02 35.47 1.18
C LYS A 209 21.15 36.23 2.20
N PRO A 210 21.68 36.56 3.38
CA PRO A 210 20.94 37.37 4.36
C PRO A 210 20.60 38.72 3.73
N GLY A 211 19.33 38.90 3.33
CA GLY A 211 18.83 40.13 2.70
C GLY A 211 17.76 39.94 1.63
N GLU A 212 17.62 38.76 1.03
CA GLU A 212 16.57 38.48 0.03
C GLU A 212 15.41 37.71 0.65
N GLN A 213 14.46 38.44 1.24
CA GLN A 213 13.13 37.89 1.48
C GLN A 213 12.42 37.73 0.12
N PRO A 214 11.81 36.57 -0.18
CA PRO A 214 10.91 36.47 -1.32
C PRO A 214 9.69 37.36 -1.03
N VAL A 215 9.58 38.46 -1.77
CA VAL A 215 8.37 39.28 -1.77
C VAL A 215 7.19 38.41 -2.23
N PRO A 216 6.08 38.34 -1.48
CA PRO A 216 4.89 37.66 -1.93
C PRO A 216 4.37 38.34 -3.20
N PRO A 217 3.84 37.60 -4.19
CA PRO A 217 3.26 38.20 -5.38
C PRO A 217 2.08 39.09 -4.98
N LEU A 218 2.13 40.35 -5.40
CA LEU A 218 1.05 41.32 -5.26
C LEU A 218 -0.23 40.77 -5.92
N PRO A 219 -1.40 40.87 -5.26
CA PRO A 219 -2.66 40.49 -5.89
C PRO A 219 -2.93 41.42 -7.08
N ALA A 220 -3.26 40.82 -8.22
CA ALA A 220 -3.66 41.52 -9.43
C ALA A 220 -4.85 42.44 -9.12
N THR A 221 -4.66 43.73 -9.34
CA THR A 221 -5.70 44.75 -9.20
C THR A 221 -6.76 44.54 -10.28
N HIS A 222 -7.98 44.22 -9.86
CA HIS A 222 -9.14 44.16 -10.75
C HIS A 222 -9.45 45.57 -11.32
N PRO A 223 -9.77 45.71 -12.62
CA PRO A 223 -10.14 46.99 -13.18
C PRO A 223 -11.54 47.40 -12.67
N PHE A 224 -11.60 48.58 -12.04
CA PHE A 224 -12.85 49.26 -11.71
C PHE A 224 -13.63 49.58 -13.00
N LEU A 225 -14.87 49.13 -13.08
CA LEU A 225 -15.84 49.55 -14.08
C LEU A 225 -16.44 50.92 -13.69
N PRO A 226 -16.48 51.91 -14.59
CA PRO A 226 -17.15 53.18 -14.34
C PRO A 226 -18.67 53.05 -14.54
N HIS A 227 -19.43 53.72 -13.68
CA HIS A 227 -20.87 53.95 -13.81
C HIS A 227 -21.13 55.41 -14.16
#